data_AF-A0A5B0G2S2-F1
#
_entry.id   AF-A0A5B0G2S2-F1
#
_cell.length_a   1.000
_cell.length_b   1.000
_cell.length_c   1.000
_cell.angle_alpha   90.00
_cell.angle_beta   90.00
_cell.angle_gamma   90.00
#
_symmetry.space_group_name_H-M   'P 1'
#
loop_
_entity.id
_entity.type
_entity.pdbx_description
1 polymer ?
#
loop_
_entity_poly.entity_id
_entity_poly.type
_entity_poly.pdbx_seq_one_letter_code
_entity_poly.pdbx_strand_id
1 'polypeptide(L)' 'MLRRNELYRECKLDVAVDGDALTGFYIAAQTIHLAAIGGARNVPMPIARFRDASAAFADGFNWLRAAVDEHEGKPG' A
#
# COMPACT_ATOMS: atom_id res chain seq x y z
N MET A 1 13.89 6.64 1.14
CA MET A 1 12.59 6.21 1.68
C MET A 1 11.58 7.36 1.80
N LEU A 2 10.51 7.31 0.99
CA LEU A 2 9.34 8.20 1.03
C LEU A 2 8.17 7.44 1.68
N ARG A 3 7.30 8.13 2.42
CA ARG A 3 6.15 7.49 3.09
C ARG A 3 4.88 8.32 2.94
N ARG A 4 3.76 7.66 2.71
CA ARG A 4 2.43 8.28 2.60
C ARG A 4 1.40 7.41 3.29
N ASN A 5 0.39 8.04 3.86
CA ASN A 5 -0.78 7.36 4.39
C ASN A 5 -2.07 7.96 3.85
N GLU A 6 -3.13 7.15 3.85
CA GLU A 6 -4.48 7.58 3.54
C GLU A 6 -5.49 6.81 4.41
N LEU A 7 -6.74 7.31 4.44
CA LEU A 7 -7.85 6.64 5.09
C LEU A 7 -8.80 6.06 4.03
N TYR A 8 -9.20 4.81 4.21
CA TYR A 8 -10.16 4.12 3.37
C TYR A 8 -11.02 3.18 4.22
N ARG A 9 -12.35 3.36 4.22
CA ARG A 9 -13.31 2.55 4.99
C ARG A 9 -12.84 2.25 6.42
N GLU A 10 -12.56 3.32 7.19
CA GLU A 10 -12.08 3.26 8.58
C GLU A 10 -10.71 2.57 8.78
N CYS A 11 -10.05 2.15 7.71
CA CYS A 11 -8.71 1.60 7.72
C CYS A 11 -7.69 2.71 7.42
N LYS A 12 -6.59 2.74 8.17
CA LYS A 12 -5.43 3.57 7.81
C LYS A 12 -4.49 2.73 6.96
N LEU A 13 -4.28 3.18 5.73
CA LEU A 13 -3.39 2.56 4.75
C LEU A 13 -2.06 3.29 4.79
N ASP A 14 -0.97 2.57 5.00
CA ASP A 14 0.38 3.13 5.07
C ASP A 14 1.27 2.47 4.02
N VAL A 15 1.86 3.29 3.15
CA VAL A 15 2.77 2.84 2.11
C VAL A 15 4.08 3.61 2.29
N ALA A 16 5.17 2.88 2.42
CA ALA A 16 6.52 3.43 2.41
C ALA A 16 7.28 2.86 1.20
N VAL A 17 7.75 3.74 0.32
CA VAL A 17 8.48 3.39 -0.89
C VAL A 17 9.95 3.75 -0.72
N ASP A 18 10.83 2.80 -0.95
CA ASP A 18 12.24 3.04 -1.20
C ASP A 18 12.56 2.67 -2.64
N GLY A 19 13.32 3.49 -3.35
CA GLY A 19 13.53 3.24 -4.76
C GLY A 19 14.77 3.87 -5.33
N ASP A 20 15.21 3.25 -6.41
CA ASP A 20 16.34 3.66 -7.21
C ASP A 20 15.82 4.29 -8.51
N ALA A 21 15.84 5.62 -8.56
CA ALA A 21 15.38 6.39 -9.72
C ALA A 21 16.21 6.14 -10.98
N LEU A 22 17.44 5.62 -10.84
CA LEU A 22 18.34 5.34 -11.96
C LEU A 22 17.93 4.06 -12.70
N THR A 23 17.37 3.09 -11.97
CA THR A 23 16.96 1.79 -12.52
C THR A 23 15.44 1.62 -12.63
N GLY A 24 14.65 2.52 -12.02
CA GLY A 24 13.19 2.47 -12.01
C GLY A 24 12.62 1.37 -11.11
N PHE A 25 13.44 0.81 -10.21
CA PHE A 25 12.99 -0.17 -9.22
C PHE A 25 12.56 0.53 -7.94
N TYR A 26 11.37 0.17 -7.45
CA TYR A 26 10.86 0.65 -6.17
C TYR A 26 10.35 -0.53 -5.36
N ILE A 27 10.73 -0.55 -4.08
CA ILE A 27 10.29 -1.49 -3.08
C ILE A 27 9.31 -0.74 -2.19
N ALA A 28 8.09 -1.25 -2.04
CA ALA A 28 7.14 -0.68 -1.09
C ALA A 28 6.86 -1.63 0.08
N ALA A 29 7.01 -1.10 1.29
CA ALA A 29 6.44 -1.67 2.50
C ALA A 29 5.01 -1.13 2.65
N GLN A 30 4.04 -2.03 2.79
CA GLN A 30 2.63 -1.69 2.87
C GLN A 30 2.02 -2.28 4.14
N THR A 31 1.32 -1.44 4.89
CA THR A 31 0.67 -1.84 6.14
C THR A 31 -0.76 -1.32 6.17
N ILE A 32 -1.70 -2.21 6.45
CA ILE A 32 -3.09 -1.85 6.75
C ILE A 32 -3.25 -1.86 8.27
N HIS A 33 -3.75 -0.77 8.83
CA HIS A 33 -4.18 -0.71 10.22
C HIS A 33 -5.70 -0.82 10.28
N LEU A 34 -6.19 -1.95 10.80
CA LEU A 34 -7.61 -2.28 10.89
C LEU A 34 -8.12 -1.84 12.27
N ALA A 35 -8.94 -0.78 12.29
CA ALA A 35 -9.45 -0.20 13.54
C ALA A 35 -10.29 -1.20 14.35
N ALA A 36 -11.10 -2.02 13.69
CA ALA A 36 -12.05 -2.93 14.33
C ALA A 36 -11.40 -4.07 15.14
N ILE A 37 -10.19 -4.51 14.77
CA ILE A 37 -9.48 -5.64 15.40
C ILE A 37 -8.20 -5.21 16.12
N GLY A 38 -7.92 -3.90 16.19
CA GLY A 38 -6.68 -3.38 16.80
C GLY A 38 -5.39 -3.91 16.14
N GLY A 39 -5.52 -4.50 14.94
CA GLY A 39 -4.47 -5.25 14.27
C GLY A 39 -3.84 -4.45 13.13
N ALA A 40 -2.53 -4.61 12.94
CA ALA A 40 -1.82 -4.18 11.75
C ALA A 40 -1.47 -5.42 10.91
N ARG A 41 -1.74 -5.37 9.61
CA ARG A 41 -1.37 -6.42 8.66
C ARG A 41 -0.39 -5.87 7.64
N ASN A 42 0.78 -6.50 7.55
CA ASN A 42 1.68 -6.28 6.43
C ASN A 42 1.13 -6.99 5.21
N VAL A 43 0.98 -6.26 4.11
CA VAL A 43 0.58 -6.83 2.83
C VAL A 43 1.87 -6.98 2.00
N PRO A 44 2.33 -8.22 1.76
CA PRO A 44 3.56 -8.43 1.02
C PRO A 44 3.42 -7.94 -0.41
N MET A 45 4.47 -7.28 -0.90
CA MET A 45 4.55 -6.77 -2.27
C MET A 45 5.63 -7.53 -3.03
N PRO A 46 5.38 -7.99 -4.27
CA PRO A 46 6.48 -8.36 -5.16
C PRO A 46 7.28 -7.11 -5.55
N ILE A 47 8.60 -7.25 -5.67
CA ILE A 47 9.47 -6.20 -6.22
C ILE A 47 8.97 -5.84 -7.62
N ALA A 48 8.61 -4.59 -7.85
CA ALA A 48 8.04 -4.12 -9.11
C ALA A 48 8.80 -2.92 -9.68
N ARG A 49 8.74 -2.78 -11.01
CA ARG A 49 9.24 -1.61 -11.72
C ARG A 49 8.11 -0.60 -11.84
N PHE A 50 8.34 0.60 -11.33
CA PHE A 50 7.39 1.70 -11.44
C PHE A 50 8.04 2.86 -12.18
N ARG A 51 7.21 3.63 -12.88
CA ARG A 51 7.67 4.81 -13.64
C ARG A 51 8.29 5.87 -12.73
N ASP A 52 7.73 6.04 -11.54
CA ASP A 52 8.19 6.96 -10.50
C ASP A 52 7.60 6.56 -9.14
N ALA A 53 8.00 7.27 -8.09
CA ALA A 53 7.51 7.03 -6.73
C ALA A 53 5.99 7.28 -6.59
N SER A 54 5.40 8.19 -7.38
CA SER A 54 3.96 8.47 -7.32
C SER A 54 3.15 7.29 -7.86
N ALA A 55 3.61 6.66 -8.94
CA ALA A 55 3.02 5.44 -9.47
C ALA A 55 3.13 4.29 -8.45
N ALA A 56 4.28 4.13 -7.80
CA ALA A 56 4.47 3.12 -6.75
C ALA A 56 3.50 3.32 -5.56
N PHE A 57 3.23 4.56 -5.16
CA PHE A 57 2.21 4.86 -4.15
C PHE A 57 0.79 4.52 -4.63
N ALA A 58 0.42 4.90 -5.86
CA ALA A 58 -0.93 4.66 -6.38
C ALA A 58 -1.25 3.16 -6.45
N ASP A 59 -0.32 2.36 -6.98
CA ASP A 59 -0.51 0.91 -7.08
C ASP A 59 -0.50 0.24 -5.70
N GLY A 60 0.38 0.67 -4.79
CA GLY A 60 0.36 0.22 -3.40
C GLY A 60 -0.99 0.48 -2.72
N PHE A 61 -1.53 1.70 -2.85
CA PHE A 61 -2.84 2.01 -2.28
C PHE A 61 -3.98 1.20 -2.94
N ASN A 62 -3.95 1.00 -4.26
CA ASN A 62 -4.96 0.18 -4.93
C ASN A 62 -4.94 -1.27 -4.43
N TRP A 63 -3.76 -1.83 -4.16
CA TRP A 63 -3.64 -3.17 -3.56
C TRP A 63 -4.14 -3.22 -2.13
N LEU A 64 -3.83 -2.21 -1.32
CA LEU A 64 -4.35 -2.14 0.04
C LEU A 64 -5.88 -2.00 0.07
N ARG A 65 -6.47 -1.20 -0.83
CA ARG A 65 -7.93 -1.07 -0.96
C ARG A 65 -8.57 -2.40 -1.36
N ALA A 66 -8.01 -3.08 -2.36
CA ALA A 66 -8.49 -4.41 -2.76
C ALA A 66 -8.45 -5.43 -1.60
N ALA A 67 -7.40 -5.39 -0.77
CA ALA A 67 -7.31 -6.24 0.42
C ALA A 67 -8.34 -5.89 1.51
N VAL A 68 -8.67 -4.60 1.67
CA VAL A 68 -9.77 -4.16 2.55
C VAL A 68 -11.13 -4.60 2.00
N ASP A 69 -11.36 -4.41 0.70
CA ASP A 69 -12.59 -4.79 0.01
C ASP A 69 -12.85 -6.30 0.07
N GLU A 70 -11.81 -7.12 -0.16
CA GLU A 70 -11.87 -8.58 0.00
C GLU A 70 -12.21 -8.99 1.43
N HIS A 71 -11.59 -8.33 2.43
CA HIS A 71 -11.88 -8.59 3.84
C HIS A 71 -13.30 -8.19 4.25
N GLU A 72 -13.82 -7.08 3.73
CA GLU A 72 -15.19 -6.62 4.01
C GLU A 72 -16.28 -7.32 3.19
N GLY A 73 -15.90 -8.15 2.21
CA GLY A 73 -16.83 -8.81 1.30
C GLY A 73 -17.61 -7.83 0.41
N LYS A 74 -17.03 -6.65 0.16
CA LYS A 74 -17.68 -5.57 -0.61
C LYS A 74 -16.73 -5.13 -1.71
N PRO A 75 -17.14 -5.22 -3.00
CA PRO A 75 -16.31 -4.69 -4.08
C PRO A 75 -16.10 -3.18 -3.90
N GLY A 76 -14.94 -2.71 -4.35
CA GLY A 76 -14.55 -1.30 -4.43
C GLY A 76 -15.41 -0.52 -5.41
#